data_AF-A0A644ZUD0-F1
#
_entry.id   AF-A0A644ZUD0-F1
#
_cell.length_a   1.000
_cell.length_b   1.000
_cell.length_c   1.000
_cell.angle_alpha   90.00
_cell.angle_beta   90.00
_cell.angle_gamma   90.00
#
_symmetry.space_group_name_H-M   'P 1'
#
loop_
_entity.id
_entity.type
_entity.pdbx_description
1 polymer ?
#
loop_
_entity_poly.entity_id
_entity_poly.type
_entity_poly.pdbx_seq_one_letter_code
_entity_poly.pdbx_strand_id
1 'polypeptide(L)'
;MNVKSGLEIVRLHQEYNAKITELDEAMAKLGGYGYTQAILEEQISKLRSDLTALEDTRFKALDPVVVVTSSLGGTLKEIPDR
;
A
#
# COMPACT_ATOMS: atom_id res chain seq x y z
N MET A 1 -4.34 14.56 -0.67
CA MET A 1 -3.79 13.21 -0.91
C MET A 1 -3.02 12.82 0.33
N ASN A 2 -3.42 11.77 1.07
CA ASN A 2 -2.72 11.35 2.28
C ASN A 2 -1.47 10.56 1.86
N VAL A 3 -0.30 11.19 1.89
CA VAL A 3 0.96 10.58 1.46
C VAL A 3 1.37 9.55 2.49
N LYS A 4 1.34 8.26 2.12
CA LYS A 4 1.79 7.17 2.98
C LYS A 4 3.31 7.21 3.10
N SER A 5 3.83 6.99 4.30
CA SER A 5 5.26 6.83 4.54
C SER A 5 5.80 5.54 3.90
N GLY A 6 7.11 5.50 3.63
CA GLY A 6 7.75 4.29 3.08
C GLY A 6 7.54 3.03 3.93
N LEU A 7 7.53 3.17 5.26
CA LEU A 7 7.27 2.05 6.19
C LEU A 7 5.82 1.54 6.07
N GLU A 8 4.86 2.44 5.91
CA GLU A 8 3.46 2.07 5.69
C GLU A 8 3.26 1.38 4.33
N ILE A 9 3.96 1.82 3.29
CA ILE A 9 3.97 1.18 1.97
C ILE A 9 4.50 -0.25 2.05
N VAL A 10 5.59 -0.48 2.80
CA VAL A 10 6.15 -1.83 3.00
C VAL A 10 5.20 -2.72 3.80
N ARG A 11 4.59 -2.21 4.88
CA ARG A 11 3.61 -2.98 5.67
C ARG A 11 2.39 -3.39 4.84
N LEU A 12 1.81 -2.45 4.08
CA LEU A 12 0.65 -2.74 3.22
C LEU A 12 0.98 -3.76 2.14
N HIS A 13 2.19 -3.72 1.58
CA HIS A 13 2.63 -4.73 0.61
C HIS A 13 2.71 -6.13 1.22
N GLN A 14 3.25 -6.25 2.43
CA GLN A 14 3.30 -7.52 3.15
C GLN A 14 1.89 -8.03 3.48
N GLU A 15 1.00 -7.16 3.93
CA GLU A 15 -0.40 -7.50 4.23
C GLU A 15 -1.16 -7.96 2.98
N TYR A 16 -1.00 -7.27 1.84
CA TYR A 16 -1.65 -7.67 0.59
C TYR A 16 -1.14 -9.01 0.08
N ASN A 17 0.17 -9.27 0.16
CA ASN A 17 0.73 -10.57 -0.21
C ASN A 17 0.22 -11.69 0.71
N ALA A 18 0.19 -11.47 2.03
CA ALA A 18 -0.34 -12.46 2.96
C ALA A 18 -1.81 -12.79 2.66
N LYS A 19 -2.61 -11.77 2.35
CA LYS A 19 -4.03 -11.94 2.04
C LYS A 19 -4.28 -12.62 0.70
N ILE A 20 -3.46 -12.36 -0.31
CA ILE A 20 -3.50 -13.08 -1.59
C ILE A 20 -3.24 -14.58 -1.35
N THR A 21 -2.20 -14.93 -0.59
CA THR A 21 -1.88 -16.32 -0.27
C THR A 21 -3.00 -17.01 0.49
N GLU A 22 -3.62 -16.33 1.47
CA GLU A 22 -4.77 -16.86 2.21
C GLU A 22 -5.96 -17.16 1.30
N LEU A 23 -6.28 -16.26 0.37
CA LEU A 23 -7.37 -16.43 -0.58
C LEU A 23 -7.08 -17.55 -1.60
N ASP A 24 -5.83 -17.67 -2.07
CA ASP A 24 -5.39 -18.76 -2.94
C ASP A 24 -5.53 -20.12 -2.25
N GLU A 25 -5.15 -20.22 -0.97
CA GLU A 25 -5.35 -21.43 -0.16
C GLU A 25 -6.84 -21.74 0.07
N ALA A 26 -7.66 -20.71 0.31
CA ALA A 26 -9.10 -20.87 0.48
C ALA A 26 -9.77 -21.36 -0.81
N MET A 27 -9.34 -20.84 -1.97
CA MET A 27 -9.78 -21.33 -3.29
C MET A 27 -9.40 -22.79 -3.50
N ALA A 28 -8.15 -23.18 -3.18
CA ALA A 28 -7.70 -24.56 -3.32
C ALA A 28 -8.51 -25.54 -2.47
N LYS A 29 -8.97 -25.11 -1.28
CA LYS A 29 -9.83 -25.91 -0.39
C LYS A 29 -11.30 -25.94 -0.83
N LEU A 30 -11.74 -24.99 -1.65
CA LEU A 30 -13.15 -24.80 -1.99
C LEU A 30 -13.72 -25.84 -2.95
N GLY A 31 -12.90 -26.64 -3.64
CA GLY A 31 -13.32 -27.90 -4.27
C GLY A 31 -14.64 -27.87 -5.08
N GLY A 32 -14.85 -26.87 -5.93
CA GLY A 32 -15.94 -26.90 -6.94
C GLY A 32 -17.13 -25.96 -6.74
N TYR A 33 -17.13 -25.05 -5.76
CA TYR A 33 -18.15 -24.00 -5.67
C TYR A 33 -17.84 -22.83 -6.63
N GLY A 34 -18.29 -22.93 -7.88
CA GLY A 34 -17.94 -21.99 -8.95
C GLY A 34 -18.25 -20.51 -8.67
N TYR A 35 -19.35 -20.20 -7.99
CA TYR A 35 -19.70 -18.81 -7.65
C TYR A 35 -18.76 -18.22 -6.59
N THR A 36 -18.54 -18.97 -5.50
CA THR A 36 -17.68 -18.53 -4.41
C THR A 36 -16.22 -18.43 -4.86
N GLN A 37 -15.79 -19.34 -5.74
CA GLN A 37 -14.48 -19.27 -6.38
C GLN A 37 -14.34 -18.00 -7.24
N ALA A 38 -15.35 -17.66 -8.04
CA ALA A 38 -15.33 -16.44 -8.86
C ALA A 38 -15.20 -15.16 -8.01
N ILE A 39 -15.86 -15.10 -6.84
CA ILE A 39 -15.71 -13.97 -5.91
C ILE A 39 -14.28 -13.89 -5.36
N LEU A 40 -13.69 -15.03 -4.98
CA LEU A 40 -12.32 -15.06 -4.47
C LEU A 40 -11.31 -14.63 -5.56
N GLU A 41 -11.51 -15.07 -6.81
CA GLU A 41 -10.72 -14.64 -7.97
C GLU A 41 -10.82 -13.13 -8.22
N GLU A 42 -12.02 -12.56 -8.09
CA GLU A 42 -12.24 -11.11 -8.20
C GLU A 42 -11.49 -10.36 -7.08
N GLN A 43 -11.55 -10.85 -5.84
CA GLN A 43 -10.86 -10.23 -4.71
C GLN A 43 -9.33 -10.30 -4.86
N ILE A 44 -8.79 -11.43 -5.34
CA ILE A 44 -7.36 -11.57 -5.65
C ILE A 44 -6.96 -10.60 -6.75
N SER A 45 -7.75 -10.50 -7.82
CA SER A 45 -7.49 -9.59 -8.94
C SER A 45 -7.44 -8.13 -8.48
N LYS A 46 -8.38 -7.74 -7.61
CA LYS A 46 -8.39 -6.41 -7.00
C LYS A 46 -7.15 -6.15 -6.13
N LEU A 47 -6.80 -7.09 -5.25
CA LEU A 47 -5.60 -6.98 -4.40
C LEU A 47 -4.32 -6.87 -5.22
N ARG A 48 -4.21 -7.61 -6.34
CA ARG A 48 -3.07 -7.49 -7.26
C ARG A 48 -3.01 -6.11 -7.92
N SER A 49 -4.14 -5.57 -8.37
CA SER A 49 -4.20 -4.20 -8.90
C SER A 49 -3.78 -3.15 -7.87
N ASP A 50 -4.27 -3.28 -6.64
CA ASP A 50 -3.91 -2.37 -5.54
C ASP A 50 -2.42 -2.47 -5.20
N LEU A 51 -1.84 -3.68 -5.26
CA LEU A 51 -0.43 -3.93 -5.04
C LEU A 51 0.43 -3.30 -6.15
N THR A 52 0.04 -3.42 -7.43
CA THR A 52 0.72 -2.74 -8.54
C THR A 52 0.68 -1.23 -8.38
N ALA A 53 -0.48 -0.66 -8.04
CA ALA A 53 -0.59 0.78 -7.78
C ALA A 53 0.27 1.23 -6.59
N LEU A 54 0.38 0.39 -5.54
CA LEU A 54 1.25 0.65 -4.39
C LEU A 54 2.73 0.61 -4.78
N GLU A 55 3.14 -0.31 -5.66
CA GLU A 55 4.50 -0.40 -6.18
C GLU A 55 4.88 0.79 -7.07
N ASP A 56 3.95 1.28 -7.89
CA ASP A 56 4.14 2.51 -8.67
C ASP A 56 4.41 3.73 -7.78
N THR A 57 3.82 3.76 -6.58
CA THR A 57 4.08 4.82 -5.59
C THR A 57 5.37 4.61 -4.80
N ARG A 58 5.91 3.38 -4.75
CA ARG A 58 7.12 3.03 -3.99
C ARG A 58 8.40 3.61 -4.61
N PHE A 59 8.38 3.90 -5.91
CA PHE A 59 9.53 4.41 -6.65
C PHE A 59 9.40 5.88 -7.10
N LYS A 60 8.31 6.58 -6.73
CA LYS A 60 8.28 8.04 -6.90
C LYS A 60 9.23 8.64 -5.87
N ALA A 61 10.32 9.24 -6.35
CA ALA A 61 11.18 10.06 -5.52
C ALA A 61 10.29 11.07 -4.79
N LEU A 62 10.28 11.00 -3.45
CA LEU A 62 9.67 12.04 -2.64
C LEU A 62 10.43 13.34 -2.97
N ASP A 63 9.68 14.41 -3.27
CA ASP A 63 10.30 15.71 -3.51
C ASP A 63 11.18 16.06 -2.29
N PRO A 64 12.43 16.49 -2.51
CA PRO A 64 13.33 16.81 -1.42
C PRO A 64 12.70 17.88 -0.54
N VAL A 65 12.47 17.54 0.73
CA VAL A 65 12.02 18.52 1.73
C VAL A 65 13.19 19.46 1.98
N VAL A 66 13.12 20.66 1.41
CA VAL A 66 14.09 21.73 1.70
C VAL A 66 13.81 22.23 3.11
N VAL A 67 14.58 21.73 4.08
CA VAL A 67 14.57 22.29 5.43
C VAL A 67 15.27 23.65 5.35
N VAL A 68 14.50 24.73 5.30
CA VAL A 68 15.04 26.08 5.41
C VAL A 68 15.58 26.22 6.84
N THR A 69 16.89 26.07 7.01
CA THR A 69 17.53 26.46 8.25
C THR A 69 17.43 27.96 8.34
N SER A 70 16.52 28.46 9.19
CA SER A 70 16.54 29.86 9.60
C SER A 70 17.98 30.21 10.01
N SER A 71 18.50 31.33 9.52
CA SER A 71 19.86 31.83 9.72
C SER A 71 20.26 32.00 11.20
N LEU A 72 19.32 31.74 12.12
CA LEU A 72 19.46 31.84 13.58
C LEU A 72 19.21 30.51 14.31
N GLY A 73 19.15 29.37 13.61
CA GLY A 73 19.22 28.04 14.23
C GLY A 73 17.95 27.56 14.96
N GLY A 74 16.76 28.03 14.57
CA GLY A 74 15.48 27.53 15.10
C GLY A 74 14.71 26.72 14.05
N THR A 75 14.40 25.45 14.35
CA THR A 75 13.57 24.60 13.49
C THR A 75 12.08 24.90 13.72
N LEU A 76 11.47 25.70 12.84
CA LEU A 76 10.00 25.80 12.79
C LEU A 76 9.46 24.54 12.12
N LYS A 77 8.87 23.67 12.94
CA LYS A 77 8.10 22.52 12.48
C LYS A 77 6.74 23.05 11.99
N GLU A 78 6.67 23.47 10.74
CA GLU A 78 5.39 23.78 10.10
C GLU A 78 4.63 22.46 9.90
N ILE A 79 3.62 22.26 10.74
CA ILE A 79 2.57 21.25 10.55
C ILE A 79 1.61 21.89 9.55
N PRO A 80 1.38 21.31 8.36
CA PRO A 80 0.38 21.86 7.46
C PRO A 80 -1.01 21.64 8.06
N ASP A 81 -1.76 22.74 8.19
CA ASP A 81 -3.14 22.77 8.66
C ASP A 81 -4.05 21.89 7.79
N ARG A 82 -5.08 21.37 8.47
CA ARG A 82 -6.13 20.47 7.96
C ARG A 82 -6.89 21.02 6.76
#